data_AF-A0AA95IAP8-F1
#
_entry.id   AF-A0AA95IAP8-F1
#
_cell.length_a   1.000
_cell.length_b   1.000
_cell.length_c   1.000
_cell.angle_alpha   90.00
_cell.angle_beta   90.00
_cell.angle_gamma   90.00
#
_symmetry.space_group_name_H-M   'P 1'
#
loop_
_entity.id
_entity.type
_entity.pdbx_description
1 polymer ?
#
loop_
_entity_poly.entity_id
_entity_poly.type
_entity_poly.pdbx_seq_one_letter_code
_entity_poly.pdbx_strand_id
1 'polypeptide(L)'
;MILPLIFGLTAPLISEFVCELAGVIDDVGKEVQLFKPGDRVLGMNVKTFGAYAEYKCLSEESPLAVIPDTLTFEEAVAVCDGGATALTFLRDKAKS
;
A
#
# COMPACT_ATOMS: atom_id res chain seq x y z
N MET A 1 -23.57 -16.50 -7.69
CA MET A 1 -22.54 -16.24 -8.72
C MET A 1 -22.68 -14.78 -9.15
N ILE A 2 -21.98 -13.87 -8.45
CA ILE A 2 -22.16 -12.40 -8.51
C ILE A 2 -20.97 -11.70 -9.20
N LEU A 3 -19.96 -12.48 -9.58
CA LEU A 3 -18.66 -12.01 -10.08
C LEU A 3 -18.74 -11.12 -11.34
N PRO A 4 -19.62 -11.37 -12.33
CA PRO A 4 -19.65 -10.54 -13.55
C PRO A 4 -20.14 -9.10 -13.33
N LEU A 5 -20.88 -8.84 -12.24
CA LEU A 5 -21.45 -7.53 -11.95
C LEU A 5 -20.40 -6.55 -11.41
N ILE A 6 -19.36 -7.05 -10.76
CA ILE A 6 -18.30 -6.23 -10.14
C ILE A 6 -17.16 -5.97 -11.15
N PHE A 7 -16.87 -6.91 -12.05
CA PHE A 7 -15.68 -6.87 -12.90
C PHE A 7 -15.92 -6.45 -14.36
N GLY A 8 -17.18 -6.33 -14.79
CA GLY A 8 -17.54 -5.92 -16.15
C GLY A 8 -17.59 -7.10 -17.13
N LEU A 9 -18.65 -7.14 -17.94
CA LEU A 9 -18.93 -8.25 -18.86
C LEU A 9 -18.10 -8.18 -20.16
N THR A 10 -17.56 -7.00 -20.53
CA THR A 10 -16.92 -6.78 -21.84
C THR A 10 -15.59 -6.00 -21.79
N ALA A 11 -15.25 -5.37 -20.66
CA ALA A 11 -13.95 -4.73 -20.35
C ALA A 11 -13.85 -4.47 -18.83
N PRO A 12 -12.64 -4.40 -18.23
CA PRO A 12 -12.50 -4.09 -16.81
C PRO A 12 -12.99 -2.67 -16.52
N LEU A 13 -13.98 -2.55 -15.63
CA LEU A 13 -14.62 -1.27 -15.31
C LEU A 13 -13.72 -0.33 -14.50
N ILE A 14 -12.66 -0.82 -13.83
CA ILE A 14 -11.86 -0.03 -12.89
C ILE A 14 -10.40 -0.49 -12.94
N SER A 15 -9.51 0.31 -13.53
CA SER A 15 -8.05 0.10 -13.52
C SER A 15 -7.40 0.48 -12.17
N GLU A 16 -8.17 1.11 -11.30
CA GLU A 16 -7.69 1.77 -10.09
C GLU A 16 -7.66 0.84 -8.87
N PHE A 17 -8.11 -0.41 -8.95
CA PHE A 17 -8.37 -1.25 -7.78
C PHE A 17 -7.11 -1.65 -6.96
N VAL A 18 -5.90 -1.43 -7.50
CA VAL A 18 -4.68 -1.69 -6.73
C VAL A 18 -4.43 -0.56 -5.75
N CYS A 19 -4.31 -0.92 -4.47
CA CYS A 19 -4.02 0.00 -3.39
C CYS A 19 -2.57 -0.10 -2.88
N GLU A 20 -1.83 -1.15 -3.21
CA GLU A 20 -0.47 -1.39 -2.73
C GLU A 20 0.58 -0.68 -3.58
N LEU A 21 1.60 -0.12 -2.93
CA LEU A 21 2.75 0.48 -3.58
C LEU A 21 4.04 0.29 -2.78
N ALA A 22 5.17 0.34 -3.48
CA ALA A 22 6.49 0.46 -2.90
C ALA A 22 7.31 1.44 -3.76
N GLY A 23 8.08 2.31 -3.12
CA GLY A 23 8.81 3.35 -3.81
C GLY A 23 9.67 4.20 -2.88
N VAL A 24 10.08 5.36 -3.38
CA VAL A 24 10.91 6.33 -2.64
C VAL A 24 10.11 7.60 -2.40
N ILE A 25 10.24 8.18 -1.23
CA ILE A 25 9.64 9.48 -0.93
C ILE A 25 10.38 10.56 -1.70
N ASP A 26 9.66 11.23 -2.58
CA ASP A 26 10.17 12.34 -3.39
C ASP A 26 10.19 13.66 -2.60
N ASP A 27 9.08 13.98 -1.93
CA ASP A 27 8.94 15.17 -1.09
C ASP A 27 7.99 14.92 0.09
N VAL A 28 8.06 15.76 1.12
CA VAL A 28 7.19 15.68 2.30
C VAL A 28 6.56 17.03 2.64
N GLY A 29 5.34 16.98 3.17
CA GLY A 29 4.68 18.16 3.70
C GLY A 29 5.42 18.75 4.91
N LYS A 30 5.25 20.06 5.16
CA LYS A 30 5.95 20.79 6.24
C LYS A 30 5.73 20.23 7.65
N GLU A 31 4.62 19.53 7.87
CA GLU A 31 4.23 18.99 9.17
C GLU A 31 4.54 17.49 9.31
N VAL A 32 5.07 16.85 8.27
CA VAL A 32 5.48 15.44 8.28
C VAL A 32 6.75 15.29 9.14
N GLN A 33 6.76 14.29 10.01
CA GLN A 33 7.83 14.01 10.97
C GLN A 33 8.36 12.57 10.88
N LEU A 34 7.55 11.62 10.42
CA LEU A 34 7.86 10.18 10.39
C LEU A 34 8.69 9.78 9.18
N PHE A 35 8.72 10.62 8.15
CA PHE A 35 9.28 10.30 6.85
C PHE A 35 10.10 11.46 6.30
N LYS A 36 11.08 11.15 5.44
CA LYS A 36 11.89 12.16 4.74
C LYS A 36 12.12 11.78 3.27
N PRO A 37 12.44 12.76 2.40
CA PRO A 37 12.86 12.48 1.04
C PRO A 37 14.01 11.48 0.99
N GLY A 38 13.93 10.52 0.07
CA GLY A 38 14.89 9.42 -0.09
C GLY A 38 14.58 8.16 0.73
N ASP A 39 13.62 8.20 1.67
CA ASP A 39 13.19 6.99 2.37
C ASP A 39 12.52 6.02 1.40
N ARG A 40 12.93 4.75 1.47
CA ARG A 40 12.28 3.65 0.76
C ARG A 40 11.07 3.21 1.59
N VAL A 41 9.88 3.22 1.01
CA VAL A 41 8.64 2.91 1.73
C VAL A 41 7.75 1.94 0.97
N LEU A 42 7.03 1.12 1.72
CA LEU A 42 5.89 0.35 1.24
C LEU A 42 4.62 0.89 1.90
N GLY A 43 3.49 0.73 1.24
CA GLY A 43 2.22 1.08 1.86
C GLY A 43 0.99 0.81 1.01
N MET A 44 -0.15 1.22 1.56
CA MET A 44 -1.45 0.96 0.96
C MET A 44 -2.33 2.21 0.97
N ASN A 45 -2.99 2.49 -0.15
CA ASN A 45 -4.04 3.49 -0.24
C ASN A 45 -5.43 2.85 -0.34
N VAL A 46 -5.95 2.38 0.79
CA VAL A 46 -7.25 1.70 0.86
C VAL A 46 -8.46 2.64 0.70
N LYS A 47 -8.26 3.97 0.74
CA LYS A 47 -9.37 4.95 0.67
C LYS A 47 -9.75 5.27 -0.76
N THR A 48 -8.77 5.58 -1.61
CA THR A 48 -9.02 6.04 -3.00
C THR A 48 -8.35 5.17 -4.05
N PHE A 49 -7.62 4.14 -3.64
CA PHE A 49 -6.87 3.24 -4.52
C PHE A 49 -5.98 4.00 -5.54
N GLY A 50 -5.74 3.42 -6.70
CA GLY A 50 -4.96 4.03 -7.78
C GLY A 50 -3.47 4.08 -7.45
N ALA A 51 -2.90 2.93 -7.11
CA ALA A 51 -1.47 2.77 -6.87
C ALA A 51 -0.66 2.50 -8.15
N TYR A 52 -1.33 2.25 -9.28
CA TYR A 52 -0.71 2.24 -10.62
C TYR A 52 -0.46 3.66 -11.13
N ALA A 53 0.46 4.37 -10.49
CA ALA A 53 0.90 5.69 -10.89
C ALA A 53 2.40 5.84 -10.57
N GLU A 54 3.10 6.71 -11.30
CA GLU A 54 4.50 7.02 -11.01
C GLU A 54 4.65 7.78 -9.69
N TYR A 55 3.63 8.55 -9.31
CA TYR A 55 3.60 9.33 -8.08
C TYR A 55 2.24 9.23 -7.40
N LYS A 56 2.25 9.24 -6.06
CA LYS A 56 1.05 9.27 -5.24
C LYS A 56 1.28 10.10 -3.97
N CYS A 57 0.40 11.06 -3.73
CA CYS A 57 0.37 11.77 -2.45
C CYS A 57 -0.46 10.98 -1.44
N LEU A 58 0.13 10.73 -0.27
CA LEU A 58 -0.51 10.05 0.85
C LEU A 58 -0.37 10.88 2.12
N SER A 59 -1.35 10.75 3.02
CA SER A 59 -1.21 11.30 4.38
C SER A 59 -0.11 10.56 5.12
N GLU A 60 0.61 11.24 6.03
CA GLU A 60 1.55 10.60 6.95
C GLU A 60 0.87 9.49 7.80
N GLU A 61 -0.44 9.62 8.07
CA GLU A 61 -1.23 8.62 8.80
C GLU A 61 -1.68 7.44 7.93
N SER A 62 -1.33 7.43 6.65
CA SER A 62 -1.64 6.28 5.78
C SER A 62 -0.85 5.05 6.25
N PRO A 63 -1.30 3.82 5.94
CA PRO A 63 -0.53 2.61 6.19
C PRO A 63 0.76 2.62 5.36
N LEU A 64 1.80 3.26 5.89
CA LEU A 64 3.12 3.42 5.30
C LEU A 64 4.17 2.92 6.29
N ALA A 65 5.17 2.22 5.77
CA ALA A 65 6.28 1.72 6.55
C ALA A 65 7.58 1.83 5.74
N VAL A 66 8.70 2.03 6.44
CA VAL A 66 10.03 2.06 5.83
C VAL A 66 10.45 0.64 5.44
N ILE A 67 10.95 0.50 4.22
CA ILE A 67 11.56 -0.72 3.69
C ILE A 67 13.01 -0.78 4.18
N PRO A 68 13.42 -1.84 4.90
CA PRO A 68 14.82 -2.03 5.27
C PRO A 68 15.71 -2.19 4.04
N ASP A 69 16.97 -1.76 4.13
CA ASP A 69 17.93 -1.85 3.02
C ASP A 69 18.16 -3.27 2.49
N THR A 70 17.87 -4.28 3.31
CA THR A 70 18.01 -5.70 2.97
C THR A 70 16.90 -6.24 2.05
N LEU A 71 15.78 -5.52 1.89
CA LEU A 71 14.66 -5.96 1.04
C LEU A 71 14.64 -5.16 -0.26
N THR A 72 14.28 -5.82 -1.36
CA THR A 72 13.93 -5.18 -2.63
C THR A 72 12.51 -4.59 -2.59
N PHE A 73 12.17 -3.74 -3.55
CA PHE A 73 10.81 -3.17 -3.63
C PHE A 73 9.78 -4.24 -3.98
N GLU A 74 10.17 -5.18 -4.85
CA GLU A 74 9.38 -6.31 -5.30
C GLU A 74 9.04 -7.25 -4.15
N GLU A 75 10.01 -7.55 -3.29
CA GLU A 75 9.78 -8.36 -2.09
C GLU A 75 8.90 -7.62 -1.07
N ALA A 76 9.12 -6.32 -0.88
CA ALA A 76 8.35 -5.52 0.07
C ALA A 76 6.87 -5.43 -0.32
N VAL A 77 6.57 -5.13 -1.59
CA VAL A 77 5.18 -5.02 -2.05
C VAL A 77 4.48 -6.39 -2.05
N ALA A 78 5.20 -7.47 -2.37
CA ALA A 78 4.63 -8.83 -2.40
C ALA A 78 4.09 -9.31 -1.03
N VAL A 79 4.58 -8.74 0.07
CA VAL A 79 4.15 -9.08 1.43
C VAL A 79 3.34 -7.98 2.11
N CYS A 80 3.04 -6.87 1.41
CA CYS A 80 2.45 -5.67 2.02
C CYS A 80 1.08 -5.96 2.67
N ASP A 81 0.05 -6.28 1.89
CA ASP A 81 -1.29 -6.58 2.42
C ASP A 81 -1.32 -7.90 3.20
N GLY A 82 -0.73 -8.96 2.63
CA GLY A 82 -0.72 -10.28 3.26
C GLY A 82 0.00 -10.29 4.61
N GLY A 83 1.14 -9.60 4.70
CA GLY A 83 1.92 -9.45 5.91
C GLY A 83 1.22 -8.58 6.96
N ALA A 84 0.63 -7.44 6.55
CA ALA A 84 -0.15 -6.58 7.45
C ALA A 84 -1.36 -7.33 8.02
N THR A 85 -2.07 -8.08 7.17
CA THR A 85 -3.19 -8.93 7.56
C THR A 85 -2.76 -10.02 8.54
N ALA A 86 -1.76 -10.83 8.18
CA ALA A 86 -1.24 -11.89 9.03
C ALA A 86 -0.77 -11.36 10.39
N LEU A 87 -0.04 -10.24 10.40
CA LEU A 87 0.44 -9.61 11.64
C LEU A 87 -0.71 -9.20 12.55
N THR A 88 -1.76 -8.57 12.01
CA THR A 88 -2.94 -8.17 12.78
C THR A 88 -3.62 -9.37 13.42
N PHE A 89 -3.82 -10.45 12.67
CA PHE A 89 -4.48 -11.65 13.20
C PHE A 89 -3.62 -12.39 14.22
N LEU A 90 -2.32 -12.54 13.96
CA LEU A 90 -1.41 -13.31 14.82
C LEU A 90 -0.99 -12.56 16.08
N ARG A 91 -0.80 -11.24 16.00
CA ARG A 91 -0.33 -10.44 17.15
C ARG A 91 -1.49 -9.89 17.98
N ASP A 92 -2.51 -9.36 17.31
CA ASP A 92 -3.52 -8.52 17.96
C ASP A 92 -4.83 -9.27 18.22
N LYS A 93 -5.13 -10.30 17.42
CA LYS A 93 -6.38 -11.09 17.54
C LYS A 93 -6.19 -12.53 18.04
N ALA A 94 -4.97 -13.05 18.05
CA ALA A 94 -4.71 -14.43 18.49
C ALA A 94 -4.82 -14.63 20.01
N LYS A 95 -4.95 -13.56 20.80
CA LYS A 95 -5.09 -13.66 22.26
C LYS A 95 -6.50 -14.17 22.60
N SER A 96 -6.54 -15.38 23.15
CA SER A 96 -7.72 -16.03 23.77
C SER A 96 -8.05 -15.40 25.12
#